data_AF-A0A926GZ09-F1
#
_entry.id   AF-A0A926GZ09-F1
#
_cell.length_a   1.000
_cell.length_b   1.000
_cell.length_c   1.000
_cell.angle_alpha   90.00
_cell.angle_beta   90.00
_cell.angle_gamma   90.00
#
_symmetry.space_group_name_H-M   'P 1'
#
loop_
_entity.id
_entity.type
_entity.pdbx_description
1 polymer ?
#
loop_
_entity_poly.entity_id
_entity_poly.type
_entity_poly.pdbx_seq_one_letter_code
_entity_poly.pdbx_strand_id
1 'polypeptide(L)'
;MSVKIRLRRDGAKKRPFYHVVAADSRRARNGRYIEELGYYNPIVAAETESIVVLKEDRVRYWLSVGAIPSDTAAALLKSKGLMARTPARPVVAAPVVADAPVVTDAPAVAEASASDLSATEGTTEVVAETVEAAPETETEVTAPADSVPPSETTDEATA
;
A
#
# COMPACT_ATOMS: atom_id res chain seq x y z
N MET A 1 -2.64 -26.82 1.05
CA MET A 1 -3.00 -25.77 0.07
C MET A 1 -4.06 -24.91 0.72
N SER A 2 -3.81 -23.63 0.94
CA SER A 2 -4.84 -22.69 1.39
C SER A 2 -4.76 -21.40 0.59
N VAL A 3 -5.93 -20.91 0.16
CA VAL A 3 -6.04 -19.62 -0.53
C VAL A 3 -6.10 -18.53 0.54
N LYS A 4 -5.27 -17.51 0.37
CA LYS A 4 -5.26 -16.32 1.22
C LYS A 4 -5.63 -15.10 0.40
N ILE A 5 -6.46 -14.24 0.99
CA ILE A 5 -6.68 -12.89 0.49
C ILE A 5 -5.60 -12.01 1.10
N ARG A 6 -4.69 -11.51 0.27
CA ARG A 6 -3.49 -10.78 0.71
C ARG A 6 -3.25 -9.54 -0.13
N LEU A 7 -2.43 -8.63 0.40
CA LEU A 7 -2.00 -7.42 -0.30
C LEU A 7 -0.71 -7.69 -1.08
N ARG A 8 -0.74 -7.45 -2.40
CA ARG A 8 0.44 -7.40 -3.26
C ARG A 8 0.88 -5.94 -3.36
N ARG A 9 2.14 -5.65 -2.99
CA ARG A 9 2.69 -4.30 -3.12
C ARG A 9 3.15 -4.07 -4.56
N ASP A 10 2.57 -3.08 -5.17
CA ASP A 10 3.01 -2.46 -6.41
C ASP A 10 3.37 -0.98 -6.15
N GLY A 11 3.91 -0.30 -7.16
CA GLY A 11 4.25 1.12 -7.08
C GLY A 11 5.68 1.43 -6.66
N ALA A 12 6.04 2.70 -6.83
CA ALA A 12 7.39 3.20 -6.75
C ALA A 12 7.93 3.31 -5.30
N LYS A 13 9.21 3.68 -5.18
CA LYS A 13 9.81 4.06 -3.91
C LYS A 13 9.04 5.25 -3.31
N LYS A 14 8.74 5.19 -2.00
CA LYS A 14 7.92 6.17 -1.26
C LYS A 14 6.47 6.37 -1.77
N ARG A 15 6.02 5.59 -2.75
CA ARG A 15 4.63 5.61 -3.23
C ARG A 15 4.05 4.19 -3.30
N PRO A 16 3.68 3.59 -2.16
CA PRO A 16 3.09 2.25 -2.15
C PRO A 16 1.69 2.24 -2.77
N PHE A 17 1.41 1.25 -3.61
CA PHE A 17 0.09 0.89 -4.09
C PHE A 17 -0.15 -0.59 -3.79
N TYR A 18 -1.33 -0.99 -3.34
CA TYR A 18 -1.59 -2.37 -2.98
C TYR A 18 -2.74 -2.94 -3.81
N HIS A 19 -2.53 -4.12 -4.40
CA HIS A 19 -3.61 -4.91 -4.98
C HIS A 19 -4.10 -5.93 -3.96
N VAL A 20 -5.43 -6.04 -3.82
CA VAL A 20 -6.09 -7.08 -3.02
C VAL A 20 -6.26 -8.30 -3.91
N VAL A 21 -5.50 -9.35 -3.63
CA VAL A 21 -5.44 -10.55 -4.48
C VAL A 21 -5.76 -11.82 -3.71
N ALA A 22 -6.45 -12.76 -4.36
CA ALA A 22 -6.58 -14.14 -3.90
C ALA A 22 -5.42 -14.97 -4.46
N ALA A 23 -4.61 -15.55 -3.59
CA ALA A 23 -3.45 -16.35 -4.00
C ALA A 23 -3.22 -17.53 -3.04
N ASP A 24 -2.57 -18.59 -3.53
CA ASP A 24 -2.09 -19.66 -2.64
C ASP A 24 -1.03 -19.10 -1.69
N SER A 25 -1.19 -19.40 -0.40
CA SER A 25 -0.27 -19.06 0.69
C SER A 25 1.23 -19.28 0.40
N ARG A 26 1.57 -20.30 -0.39
CA ARG A 26 2.96 -20.69 -0.68
C ARG A 26 3.62 -19.85 -1.77
N ARG A 27 2.85 -19.04 -2.51
CA ARG A 27 3.38 -18.23 -3.61
C ARG A 27 4.10 -17.00 -3.07
N ALA A 28 5.15 -16.55 -3.76
CA ALA A 28 5.83 -15.29 -3.46
C ALA A 28 4.84 -14.10 -3.39
N ARG A 29 5.14 -13.08 -2.56
CA ARG A 29 4.23 -11.94 -2.30
C ARG A 29 3.74 -11.27 -3.58
N ASN A 30 4.65 -10.96 -4.49
CA ASN A 30 4.38 -10.23 -5.73
C ASN A 30 4.30 -11.13 -6.97
N GLY A 31 4.23 -12.46 -6.79
CA GLY A 31 4.17 -13.43 -7.89
C GLY A 31 2.77 -13.68 -8.43
N ARG A 32 2.59 -14.82 -9.12
CA ARG A 32 1.32 -15.25 -9.70
C ARG A 32 0.23 -15.40 -8.63
N TYR A 33 -0.91 -14.78 -8.90
CA TYR A 33 -2.15 -14.90 -8.12
C TYR A 33 -3.24 -15.63 -8.94
N ILE A 34 -4.35 -15.97 -8.27
CA ILE A 34 -5.49 -16.64 -8.91
C ILE A 34 -6.42 -15.58 -9.51
N GLU A 35 -6.80 -14.60 -8.70
CA GLU A 35 -7.73 -13.54 -9.07
C GLU A 35 -7.41 -12.22 -8.33
N GLU A 36 -7.63 -11.10 -9.01
CA GLU A 36 -7.55 -9.77 -8.43
C GLU A 36 -8.94 -9.27 -8.02
N LEU A 37 -9.08 -9.03 -6.71
CA LEU A 37 -10.33 -8.65 -6.06
C LEU A 37 -10.51 -7.13 -5.97
N GLY A 38 -9.43 -6.36 -6.07
CA GLY A 38 -9.46 -4.91 -6.00
C GLY A 38 -8.11 -4.30 -5.66
N TYR A 39 -8.13 -3.05 -5.20
CA TYR A 39 -6.93 -2.31 -4.82
C TYR A 39 -7.15 -1.42 -3.60
N TYR A 40 -6.03 -1.01 -2.99
CA TYR A 40 -5.92 -0.17 -1.82
C TYR A 40 -4.76 0.82 -2.00
N ASN A 41 -5.05 2.11 -1.88
CA ASN A 41 -4.07 3.18 -1.94
C ASN A 41 -4.01 3.96 -0.62
N PRO A 42 -2.97 3.78 0.22
CA PRO A 42 -2.88 4.44 1.53
C PRO A 42 -2.48 5.93 1.45
N ILE A 43 -2.06 6.43 0.29
CA ILE A 43 -1.54 7.80 0.14
C ILE A 43 -2.68 8.79 -0.06
N VAL A 44 -3.81 8.33 -0.58
CA VAL A 44 -4.99 9.18 -0.76
C VAL A 44 -5.52 9.57 0.61
N ALA A 45 -5.84 10.86 0.78
CA ALA A 45 -6.38 11.38 2.02
C ALA A 45 -7.61 10.56 2.45
N ALA A 46 -7.70 10.26 3.75
CA ALA A 46 -8.72 9.39 4.34
C ALA A 46 -10.17 9.81 4.03
N GLU A 47 -10.37 11.07 3.63
CA GLU A 47 -11.65 11.71 3.34
C GLU A 47 -12.19 11.39 1.93
N THR A 48 -11.37 10.86 1.02
CA THR A 48 -11.83 10.46 -0.32
C THR A 48 -12.32 9.00 -0.32
N GLU A 49 -13.55 8.74 -0.77
CA GLU A 49 -14.17 7.40 -0.80
C GLU A 49 -13.41 6.35 -1.63
N SER A 50 -12.45 6.77 -2.45
CA SER A 50 -11.72 5.94 -3.43
C SER A 50 -10.48 5.22 -2.88
N ILE A 51 -10.23 5.23 -1.57
CA ILE A 51 -9.04 4.61 -0.95
C ILE A 51 -9.03 3.08 -1.16
N VAL A 52 -10.21 2.46 -1.16
CA VAL A 52 -10.39 1.01 -1.27
C VAL A 52 -11.50 0.72 -2.26
N VAL A 53 -11.15 0.06 -3.36
CA VAL A 53 -12.09 -0.40 -4.38
C VAL A 53 -12.03 -1.93 -4.43
N LEU A 54 -13.17 -2.57 -4.20
CA LEU A 54 -13.29 -4.03 -4.12
C LEU A 54 -14.45 -4.50 -5.01
N LYS A 55 -14.24 -5.65 -5.65
CA LYS A 55 -15.29 -6.42 -6.33
C LYS A 55 -16.03 -7.26 -5.30
N GLU A 56 -17.08 -6.71 -4.70
CA GLU A 56 -17.74 -7.31 -3.55
C GLU A 56 -18.22 -8.75 -3.80
N ASP A 57 -18.79 -9.03 -4.97
CA ASP A 57 -19.30 -10.36 -5.32
C ASP A 57 -18.20 -11.44 -5.29
N ARG A 58 -17.04 -11.09 -5.83
CA ARG A 58 -15.89 -11.99 -5.87
C ARG A 58 -15.27 -12.18 -4.50
N VAL A 59 -15.21 -11.11 -3.70
CA VAL A 59 -14.74 -11.20 -2.31
C VAL A 59 -15.65 -12.12 -1.50
N ARG A 60 -16.98 -11.97 -1.61
CA ARG A 60 -17.96 -12.84 -0.92
C ARG A 60 -17.80 -14.30 -1.34
N TYR A 61 -17.60 -14.56 -2.63
CA TYR A 61 -17.30 -15.91 -3.13
C TYR A 61 -16.03 -16.50 -2.51
N TRP A 62 -14.93 -15.76 -2.48
CA TRP A 62 -13.69 -16.28 -1.89
C TRP A 62 -13.80 -16.50 -0.38
N LEU A 63 -14.54 -15.65 0.33
CA LEU A 63 -14.85 -15.86 1.74
C LEU A 63 -15.71 -17.11 1.95
N SER A 64 -16.70 -17.39 1.08
CA SER A 64 -17.54 -18.60 1.18
C SER A 64 -16.78 -19.89 0.87
N VAL A 65 -15.79 -19.84 -0.03
CA VAL A 65 -14.87 -20.96 -0.32
C VAL A 65 -13.88 -21.21 0.84
N GLY A 66 -13.81 -20.31 1.82
CA GLY A 66 -12.94 -20.43 2.99
C GLY A 66 -11.55 -19.82 2.78
N ALA A 67 -11.43 -18.82 1.90
CA ALA A 67 -10.19 -18.06 1.79
C ALA A 67 -9.94 -17.27 3.08
N ILE A 68 -8.69 -17.33 3.58
CA ILE A 68 -8.30 -16.69 4.84
C ILE A 68 -7.69 -15.31 4.52
N PRO A 69 -8.30 -14.18 4.94
CA PRO A 69 -7.70 -12.87 4.76
C PRO A 69 -6.54 -12.62 5.74
N SER A 70 -5.52 -11.88 5.30
CA SER A 70 -4.47 -11.34 6.20
C SER A 70 -5.00 -10.20 7.07
N ASP A 71 -4.36 -9.87 8.19
CA ASP A 71 -4.86 -8.89 9.17
C ASP A 71 -5.26 -7.53 8.56
N THR A 72 -4.40 -6.94 7.73
CA THR A 72 -4.71 -5.67 7.05
C THR A 72 -5.85 -5.83 6.05
N ALA A 73 -5.87 -6.92 5.28
CA ALA A 73 -6.96 -7.20 4.35
C ALA A 73 -8.29 -7.38 5.10
N ALA A 74 -8.29 -8.08 6.23
CA ALA A 74 -9.46 -8.23 7.09
C ALA A 74 -9.93 -6.87 7.64
N ALA A 75 -9.01 -5.95 7.98
CA ALA A 75 -9.38 -4.59 8.38
C ALA A 75 -10.06 -3.81 7.24
N LEU A 76 -9.56 -3.92 6.00
CA LEU A 76 -10.18 -3.29 4.81
C LEU A 76 -11.55 -3.92 4.49
N LEU A 77 -11.70 -5.23 4.67
CA LEU A 77 -12.97 -5.91 4.47
C LEU A 77 -14.01 -5.54 5.54
N LYS A 78 -13.57 -5.37 6.79
CA LYS A 78 -14.40 -4.87 7.90
C LYS A 78 -14.84 -3.43 7.68
N SER A 79 -13.97 -2.56 7.17
CA SER A 79 -14.35 -1.16 6.89
C SER A 79 -15.38 -1.03 5.77
N LYS A 80 -15.38 -1.96 4.81
CA LYS A 80 -16.40 -2.07 3.75
C LYS A 80 -17.64 -2.89 4.15
N GLY A 81 -17.75 -3.35 5.39
CA GLY A 81 -18.91 -4.11 5.88
C GLY A 81 -19.04 -5.53 5.32
N LEU A 82 -18.01 -6.06 4.66
CA LEU A 82 -18.02 -7.42 4.10
C LEU A 82 -17.72 -8.50 5.16
N MET A 83 -17.17 -8.10 6.31
CA MET A 83 -16.89 -8.96 7.45
C MET A 83 -17.38 -8.31 8.73
N ALA A 84 -17.81 -9.13 9.70
CA ALA A 84 -18.17 -8.64 11.02
C ALA A 84 -16.98 -7.92 11.67
N ARG A 85 -17.21 -6.69 12.13
CA ARG A 85 -16.26 -5.99 12.98
C ARG A 85 -16.28 -6.67 14.34
N THR A 86 -15.22 -7.42 14.65
CA THR A 86 -15.00 -7.88 16.02
C THR A 86 -14.96 -6.64 16.92
N PRO A 87 -15.85 -6.53 17.92
CA PRO A 87 -15.82 -5.39 18.82
C PRO A 87 -14.48 -5.39 19.55
N ALA A 88 -13.87 -4.21 19.71
CA ALA A 88 -12.72 -4.08 20.57
C ALA A 88 -13.18 -4.54 21.96
N ARG A 89 -12.56 -5.61 22.49
CA ARG A 89 -12.81 -6.01 23.88
C ARG A 89 -12.46 -4.79 24.72
N PRO A 90 -13.35 -4.31 25.60
CA PRO A 90 -13.00 -3.19 26.48
C PRO A 90 -11.72 -3.61 27.21
N VAL A 91 -10.67 -2.81 27.06
CA VAL A 91 -9.46 -2.96 27.89
C VAL A 91 -9.93 -2.61 29.28
N VAL A 92 -10.39 -3.63 30.02
CA VAL A 92 -10.55 -3.51 31.46
C VAL A 92 -9.14 -3.21 31.96
N ALA A 93 -8.93 -1.98 32.40
CA ALA A 93 -7.67 -1.55 32.99
C ALA A 93 -7.30 -2.59 34.05
N ALA A 94 -6.27 -3.38 33.78
CA ALA A 94 -5.73 -4.27 34.79
C ALA A 94 -5.31 -3.39 35.98
N PRO A 95 -5.71 -3.72 37.22
CA PRO A 95 -5.27 -2.92 38.36
C PRO A 95 -3.74 -3.05 38.45
N VAL A 96 -3.06 -1.93 38.17
CA VAL A 96 -1.65 -1.75 38.46
C VAL A 96 -1.54 -1.86 39.97
N VAL A 97 -1.11 -3.01 40.47
CA VAL A 97 -0.82 -3.20 41.89
C VAL A 97 0.29 -2.20 42.23
N ALA A 98 -0.05 -1.27 43.12
CA ALA A 98 0.82 -0.20 43.58
C ALA A 98 2.04 -0.77 44.29
N ASP A 99 3.21 -0.32 43.83
CA ASP A 99 4.38 0.08 44.60
C ASP A 99 4.76 -0.79 45.82
N ALA A 100 5.71 -1.71 45.61
CA ALA A 100 6.53 -2.25 46.68
C ALA A 100 7.91 -1.57 46.61
N PRO A 101 8.29 -0.71 47.57
CA PRO A 101 9.58 -0.03 47.54
C PRO A 101 10.68 -1.00 47.98
N VAL A 102 11.44 -1.57 47.04
CA VAL A 102 12.74 -2.16 47.34
C VAL A 102 13.75 -1.01 47.40
N VAL A 103 13.95 -0.52 48.62
CA VAL A 103 15.04 0.38 48.99
C VAL A 103 16.36 -0.32 48.65
N THR A 104 17.13 0.27 47.74
CA THR A 104 18.57 0.00 47.63
C THR A 104 19.31 1.31 47.86
N ASP A 105 20.15 1.24 48.89
CA ASP A 105 21.03 2.26 49.42
C ASP A 105 22.08 2.69 48.37
N ALA A 106 22.41 3.98 48.35
CA ALA A 106 23.53 4.57 47.59
C ALA A 106 24.89 4.23 48.29
N PRO A 107 26.10 4.73 47.89
CA PRO A 107 26.49 5.61 46.76
C PRO A 107 27.86 5.27 46.07
N ALA A 108 28.28 6.14 45.12
CA ALA A 108 29.64 6.38 44.59
C ALA A 108 30.23 5.33 43.62
N VAL A 109 30.88 5.63 42.48
CA VAL A 109 31.97 6.59 42.21
C VAL A 109 32.16 6.79 40.67
N ALA A 110 32.60 8.01 40.31
CA ALA A 110 33.60 8.34 39.27
C ALA A 110 33.22 8.44 37.77
N GLU A 111 33.19 9.69 37.30
CA GLU A 111 33.52 10.16 35.94
C GLU A 111 35.04 10.05 35.63
N ALA A 112 35.36 10.28 34.33
CA ALA A 112 36.67 10.55 33.70
C ALA A 112 37.39 9.30 33.10
N SER A 113 37.96 9.28 31.89
CA SER A 113 38.48 10.34 31.03
C SER A 113 38.48 9.94 29.54
N ALA A 114 38.43 10.97 28.69
CA ALA A 114 38.72 10.96 27.27
C ALA A 114 40.21 10.75 26.95
N SER A 115 40.49 10.22 25.75
CA SER A 115 41.69 10.46 24.91
C SER A 115 41.65 9.51 23.71
N ASP A 116 42.04 9.82 22.47
CA ASP A 116 42.41 11.03 21.72
C ASP A 116 42.77 10.51 20.29
N LEU A 117 42.89 11.43 19.31
CA LEU A 117 43.54 11.29 17.99
C LEU A 117 42.74 10.63 16.84
N SER A 118 42.77 11.12 15.60
CA SER A 118 43.16 12.40 14.99
C SER A 118 42.94 12.26 13.47
N ALA A 119 42.32 13.28 12.87
CA ALA A 119 42.65 13.94 11.60
C ALA A 119 43.14 13.12 10.37
N THR A 120 42.39 13.24 9.25
CA THR A 120 42.94 13.71 7.95
C THR A 120 41.88 14.51 7.19
N GLU A 121 42.09 15.82 7.13
CA GLU A 121 41.50 16.74 6.16
C GLU A 121 42.24 16.68 4.81
N GLY A 122 41.53 17.05 3.76
CA GLY A 122 42.03 17.44 2.43
C GLY A 122 40.82 17.58 1.49
N THR A 123 40.22 18.76 1.25
CA THR A 123 40.70 19.89 0.41
C THR A 123 40.86 19.41 -1.04
N THR A 124 40.18 19.87 -2.10
CA THR A 124 39.42 21.08 -2.50
C THR A 124 38.75 20.74 -3.86
N GLU A 125 37.53 21.16 -4.21
CA GLU A 125 37.16 22.38 -4.99
C GLU A 125 38.19 22.74 -6.09
N VAL A 126 37.90 23.00 -7.37
CA VAL A 126 36.96 23.91 -8.09
C VAL A 126 37.03 23.43 -9.59
N VAL A 127 36.09 23.57 -10.52
CA VAL A 127 35.68 24.70 -11.42
C VAL A 127 34.84 24.00 -12.51
N ALA A 128 33.52 24.17 -12.65
CA ALA A 128 32.74 25.27 -13.24
C ALA A 128 32.94 25.51 -14.76
N GLU A 129 31.80 25.67 -15.45
CA GLU A 129 31.54 26.42 -16.70
C GLU A 129 31.69 25.65 -18.04
N THR A 130 30.86 25.74 -19.09
CA THR A 130 29.46 26.14 -19.43
C THR A 130 29.31 25.88 -20.95
N VAL A 131 28.09 25.98 -21.49
CA VAL A 131 27.65 26.36 -22.88
C VAL A 131 26.60 25.34 -23.34
N GLU A 132 25.30 25.58 -23.15
CA GLU A 132 24.40 26.49 -23.90
C GLU A 132 24.22 26.08 -25.37
N ALA A 133 23.02 25.56 -25.71
CA ALA A 133 22.23 25.97 -26.88
C ALA A 133 20.99 25.06 -27.04
N ALA A 134 19.80 25.66 -26.87
CA ALA A 134 18.53 25.22 -27.45
C ALA A 134 18.53 25.55 -28.98
N PRO A 135 17.61 25.04 -29.83
CA PRO A 135 16.18 25.35 -29.72
C PRO A 135 15.18 24.23 -30.13
N GLU A 136 14.01 24.32 -29.51
CA GLU A 136 12.64 24.26 -30.04
C GLU A 136 12.34 23.47 -31.34
N THR A 137 11.38 22.56 -31.26
CA THR A 137 10.23 22.55 -32.19
C THR A 137 9.03 21.89 -31.54
N GLU A 138 8.00 22.71 -31.42
CA GLU A 138 6.62 22.44 -31.06
C GLU A 138 5.90 21.75 -32.22
N THR A 139 5.12 20.71 -31.96
CA THR A 139 3.86 20.46 -32.68
C THR A 139 2.97 19.54 -31.88
N GLU A 140 1.95 20.17 -31.32
CA GLU A 140 0.78 19.61 -30.68
C GLU A 140 -0.20 19.04 -31.74
N VAL A 141 -1.20 18.28 -31.25
CA VAL A 141 -2.57 18.13 -31.79
C VAL A 141 -2.93 16.83 -32.54
N THR A 142 -3.71 16.01 -31.82
CA THR A 142 -4.92 15.27 -32.27
C THR A 142 -4.83 13.82 -32.78
N ALA A 143 -5.29 12.91 -31.90
CA ALA A 143 -6.24 11.84 -32.23
C ALA A 143 -7.67 12.38 -31.95
N PRO A 144 -8.79 11.87 -32.51
CA PRO A 144 -8.98 10.51 -33.04
C PRO A 144 -9.67 10.41 -34.41
N ALA A 145 -9.48 9.27 -35.07
CA ALA A 145 -10.28 8.83 -36.20
C ALA A 145 -11.60 8.23 -35.70
N ASP A 146 -12.71 8.86 -36.07
CA ASP A 146 -14.06 8.32 -35.96
C ASP A 146 -14.69 8.28 -37.37
N SER A 147 -15.56 7.29 -37.58
CA SER A 147 -16.64 7.26 -38.57
C SER A 147 -16.36 6.78 -40.01
N VAL A 148 -16.64 5.48 -40.25
CA VAL A 148 -17.41 4.90 -41.38
C VAL A 148 -17.92 3.51 -40.91
N PRO A 149 -19.14 2.99 -41.24
CA PRO A 149 -20.22 3.50 -42.10
C PRO A 149 -21.63 3.53 -41.46
N PRO A 150 -22.63 4.17 -42.08
CA PRO A 150 -24.04 3.82 -41.90
C PRO A 150 -24.39 2.57 -42.71
N SER A 151 -24.87 1.52 -42.04
CA SER A 151 -25.54 0.40 -42.70
C SER A 151 -27.05 0.68 -42.76
N GLU A 152 -27.53 1.09 -43.95
CA GLU A 152 -28.92 0.86 -44.37
C GLU A 152 -28.95 -0.44 -45.19
N THR A 153 -29.68 -1.45 -44.71
CA THR A 153 -30.41 -2.38 -45.59
C THR A 153 -31.58 -2.96 -44.82
N THR A 154 -32.76 -2.53 -45.25
CA THR A 154 -34.09 -3.13 -45.23
C THR A 154 -34.15 -4.63 -44.89
N ASP A 155 -35.01 -5.00 -43.95
CA ASP A 155 -35.98 -6.08 -44.20
C ASP A 155 -37.28 -5.77 -43.44
N GLU A 156 -38.27 -5.43 -44.26
CA GLU A 156 -39.64 -5.13 -43.91
C GLU A 156 -40.38 -6.45 -43.67
N ALA A 157 -41.04 -6.55 -42.51
CA ALA A 157 -42.02 -7.59 -42.24
C ALA A 157 -43.13 -7.57 -43.30
N THR A 158 -43.46 -8.72 -43.91
CA THR A 158 -44.82 -9.03 -44.39
C THR A 158 -45.01 -10.53 -44.62
N ALA A 159 -46.11 -11.03 -44.05
CA ALA A 159 -46.93 -12.21 -44.40
C ALA A 159 -46.34 -13.63 -44.27
#